data_AF-A0A3D0LEI0-F1
#
_entry.id   AF-A0A3D0LEI0-F1
#
_cell.length_a   1.000
_cell.length_b   1.000
_cell.length_c   1.000
_cell.angle_alpha   90.00
_cell.angle_beta   90.00
_cell.angle_gamma   90.00
#
_symmetry.space_group_name_H-M   'P 1'
#
loop_
_entity.id
_entity.type
_entity.pdbx_description
1 polymer ?
#
loop_
_entity_poly.entity_id
_entity_poly.type
_entity_poly.pdbx_seq_one_letter_code
_entity_poly.pdbx_strand_id
1 'polypeptide(L)'
;MKTARKIFALMAVLIMTAGGTAASVRAAAYTAVKGTTMNFNKYLVIDKEATVPAVEFTFGVTAGAEVEADEDTLEVKAGPSPELVVVGTKVENQPGINGKTAFTLEQITTDGTATDGIANSTDRKYATNSVTVDFSKVEFTEPGVYRYIITETEQDADSPFKNDDAAARTVDVYVENDETSETPKLKIGGYVMYKGVVTAAPKKAATDDTAAAPAANGAEPDRAEKSSSFINTFTTYNLTFGKKVTGNQGSKDKYFEFTLSLTGAEPGVYAVDITKATDKPQATAATTVTVADNPDEITVGNDGTATQKFYLQHGQSITVKKLAKGTKYTLQEKKEEYTAAAKVNDVVSKATLGDGTTASDLATFTEDAATKTATVTSKDGGIDVDTTVEFTNNKVGVIPTGILLSATPWIIAGVIVIAGIIFFAVRSRKKYDEE
;
A
#
# COMPACT_ATOMS: atom_id res chain seq x y z
N MET A 1 -32.71 39.44 61.04
CA MET A 1 -32.94 38.27 60.16
C MET A 1 -31.97 38.39 59.00
N LYS A 2 -31.10 37.47 58.62
CA LYS A 2 -30.70 36.11 59.01
C LYS A 2 -29.23 36.02 58.52
N THR A 3 -28.25 35.83 59.41
CA THR A 3 -27.36 34.64 59.47
C THR A 3 -26.65 34.27 58.15
N ALA A 4 -25.35 33.99 58.04
CA ALA A 4 -24.24 33.88 58.98
C ALA A 4 -22.94 33.57 58.18
N ARG A 5 -21.79 33.95 58.77
CA ARG A 5 -20.47 33.25 58.81
C ARG A 5 -19.73 32.95 57.48
N LYS A 6 -18.59 33.62 57.21
CA LYS A 6 -17.20 33.30 57.64
C LYS A 6 -16.69 32.00 56.98
N ILE A 7 -15.61 31.97 56.18
CA ILE A 7 -14.19 32.03 56.65
C ILE A 7 -13.21 32.03 55.43
N PHE A 8 -12.24 32.97 55.48
CA PHE A 8 -10.81 32.99 55.07
C PHE A 8 -10.36 32.63 53.63
N ALA A 9 -9.65 33.49 52.86
CA ALA A 9 -8.40 34.27 53.07
C ALA A 9 -7.13 33.39 53.02
N LEU A 10 -6.10 33.68 52.21
CA LEU A 10 -5.07 34.72 52.41
C LEU A 10 -4.23 34.80 51.10
N MET A 11 -4.09 35.88 50.33
CA MET A 11 -3.65 37.27 50.55
C MET A 11 -2.17 37.43 50.92
N ALA A 12 -1.39 37.89 49.94
CA ALA A 12 0.01 38.28 50.05
C ALA A 12 0.17 39.73 50.56
N VAL A 13 1.36 39.96 51.13
CA VAL A 13 2.03 41.25 51.43
C VAL A 13 1.69 41.91 52.77
N LEU A 14 2.65 41.82 53.70
CA LEU A 14 2.86 42.79 54.76
C LEU A 14 4.35 43.16 54.81
N ILE A 15 4.65 44.43 54.58
CA ILE A 15 5.96 45.06 54.86
C ILE A 15 5.82 45.76 56.22
N MET A 16 6.65 45.38 57.20
CA MET A 16 7.24 46.32 58.16
C MET A 16 8.41 45.67 58.91
N THR A 17 9.47 46.45 59.03
CA THR A 17 10.83 46.15 59.47
C THR A 17 10.96 45.86 60.97
N ALA A 18 11.66 44.78 61.32
CA ALA A 18 12.40 44.63 62.57
C ALA A 18 13.72 43.91 62.27
N GLY A 19 14.83 44.50 62.71
CA GLY A 19 16.19 44.00 62.47
C GLY A 19 16.40 42.61 63.06
N GLY A 20 16.72 41.66 62.18
CA GLY A 20 17.14 40.32 62.48
C GLY A 20 17.66 39.75 61.17
N THR A 21 18.84 39.13 61.19
CA THR A 21 19.55 38.60 60.03
C THR A 21 18.59 38.01 58.99
N ALA A 22 18.55 38.63 57.81
CA ALA A 22 17.81 38.10 56.68
C ALA A 22 18.43 36.76 56.27
N ALA A 23 17.93 35.67 56.85
CA ALA A 23 18.02 34.38 56.21
C ALA A 23 17.22 34.52 54.92
N SER A 24 17.92 34.59 53.78
CA SER A 24 17.29 34.43 52.48
C SER A 24 16.55 33.09 52.51
N VAL A 25 15.23 33.13 52.64
CA VAL A 25 14.38 31.97 52.37
C VAL A 25 14.56 31.70 50.88
N ARG A 26 15.50 30.83 50.52
CA ARG A 26 15.53 30.25 49.18
C ARG A 26 14.20 29.50 49.07
N ALA A 27 13.39 29.85 48.08
CA ALA A 27 12.29 28.99 47.66
C ALA A 27 12.91 27.60 47.43
N ALA A 28 12.37 26.58 48.10
CA ALA A 28 12.88 25.23 47.95
C ALA A 28 12.58 24.79 46.51
N ALA A 29 13.64 24.58 45.72
CA ALA A 29 13.53 24.12 44.34
C ALA A 29 13.12 22.64 44.33
N TYR A 30 12.27 22.26 43.37
CA TYR A 30 11.94 20.86 43.15
C TYR A 30 13.18 20.04 42.80
N THR A 31 13.27 18.84 43.36
CA THR A 31 14.18 17.82 42.85
C THR A 31 13.58 17.27 41.55
N ALA A 32 14.30 17.46 40.44
CA ALA A 32 13.86 17.02 39.12
C ALA A 32 13.61 15.49 39.08
N VAL A 33 12.65 15.09 38.23
CA VAL A 33 12.32 13.68 38.00
C VAL A 33 12.66 13.31 36.56
N LYS A 34 13.22 12.11 36.37
CA LYS A 34 13.41 11.54 35.03
C LYS A 34 12.12 10.91 34.52
N GLY A 35 11.92 10.98 33.22
CA GLY A 35 10.88 10.20 32.57
C GLY A 35 11.06 8.69 32.79
N THR A 36 10.05 7.95 32.35
CA THR A 36 10.00 6.49 32.35
C THR A 36 9.67 6.02 30.93
N THR A 37 8.96 4.91 30.78
CA THR A 37 8.59 4.37 29.47
C THR A 37 7.08 4.26 29.31
N MET A 38 6.63 4.33 28.06
CA MET A 38 5.29 3.95 27.63
C MET A 38 5.38 3.12 26.35
N ASN A 39 4.31 2.41 25.98
CA ASN A 39 4.28 1.63 24.76
C ASN A 39 3.11 2.04 23.85
N PHE A 40 3.30 1.91 22.54
CA PHE A 40 2.23 1.89 21.56
C PHE A 40 2.38 0.67 20.65
N ASN A 41 1.30 0.26 20.00
CA ASN A 41 1.34 -0.80 19.01
C ASN A 41 1.57 -0.23 17.62
N LYS A 42 2.53 -0.78 16.90
CA LYS A 42 2.71 -0.55 15.47
C LYS A 42 2.06 -1.71 14.71
N TYR A 43 1.13 -1.41 13.83
CA TYR A 43 0.45 -2.40 13.00
C TYR A 43 0.88 -2.28 11.54
N LEU A 44 1.07 -3.43 10.89
CA LEU A 44 1.16 -3.54 9.44
C LEU A 44 0.02 -4.42 8.94
N VAL A 45 -0.98 -3.79 8.33
CA VAL A 45 -2.16 -4.43 7.77
C VAL A 45 -1.85 -4.90 6.35
N ILE A 46 -2.03 -6.18 6.10
CA ILE A 46 -1.73 -6.83 4.82
C ILE A 46 -2.94 -7.64 4.34
N ASP A 47 -2.93 -8.04 3.07
CA ASP A 47 -3.93 -8.96 2.56
C ASP A 47 -3.74 -10.36 3.15
N LYS A 48 -4.84 -11.11 3.32
CA LYS A 48 -4.82 -12.41 3.99
C LYS A 48 -3.90 -13.43 3.31
N GLU A 49 -3.86 -13.40 1.99
CA GLU A 49 -3.01 -14.27 1.16
C GLU A 49 -1.59 -13.72 0.96
N ALA A 50 -1.29 -12.51 1.44
CA ALA A 50 0.04 -11.92 1.31
C ALA A 50 0.98 -12.38 2.44
N THR A 51 2.28 -12.35 2.16
CA THR A 51 3.34 -12.53 3.15
C THR A 51 3.71 -11.18 3.75
N VAL A 52 4.10 -11.16 5.04
CA VAL A 52 4.60 -9.93 5.67
C VAL A 52 5.95 -9.56 5.02
N PRO A 53 6.11 -8.35 4.44
CA PRO A 53 7.39 -7.91 3.92
C PRO A 53 8.34 -7.48 5.05
N ALA A 54 9.64 -7.52 4.78
CA ALA A 54 10.61 -6.88 5.65
C ALA A 54 10.58 -5.37 5.40
N VAL A 55 10.17 -4.57 6.39
CA VAL A 55 10.05 -3.12 6.24
C VAL A 55 10.35 -2.40 7.56
N GLU A 56 10.97 -1.23 7.47
CA GLU A 56 11.33 -0.38 8.59
C GLU A 56 10.49 0.91 8.58
N PHE A 57 9.96 1.27 9.75
CA PHE A 57 9.29 2.54 9.98
C PHE A 57 10.05 3.35 11.02
N THR A 58 10.30 4.62 10.72
CA THR A 58 11.06 5.55 11.56
C THR A 58 10.15 6.60 12.17
N PHE A 59 10.54 7.10 13.34
CA PHE A 59 9.78 8.08 14.10
C PHE A 59 10.68 9.24 14.55
N GLY A 60 10.19 10.46 14.41
CA GLY A 60 10.75 11.67 15.00
C GLY A 60 9.95 12.11 16.23
N VAL A 61 10.60 12.83 17.15
CA VAL A 61 9.96 13.44 18.31
C VAL A 61 10.29 14.92 18.34
N THR A 62 9.27 15.76 18.52
CA THR A 62 9.40 17.20 18.71
C THR A 62 8.63 17.64 19.96
N ALA A 63 8.94 18.83 20.46
CA ALA A 63 8.14 19.45 21.52
C ALA A 63 6.79 19.90 20.96
N GLY A 64 5.71 19.69 21.71
CA GLY A 64 4.41 20.24 21.38
C GLY A 64 4.28 21.71 21.72
N ALA A 65 3.20 22.33 21.24
CA ALA A 65 2.89 23.72 21.54
C ALA A 65 2.50 23.91 23.01
N GLU A 66 2.97 25.02 23.58
CA GLU A 66 2.57 25.48 24.90
C GLU A 66 1.14 26.02 24.88
N VAL A 67 0.44 25.83 25.99
CA VAL A 67 -0.91 26.34 26.21
C VAL A 67 -0.98 26.90 27.62
N GLU A 68 -1.27 28.18 27.74
CA GLU A 68 -1.50 28.83 29.03
C GLU A 68 -2.70 28.20 29.73
N ALA A 69 -2.64 28.10 31.06
CA ALA A 69 -3.80 27.70 31.84
C ALA A 69 -4.90 28.77 31.75
N ASP A 70 -6.16 28.33 31.68
CA ASP A 70 -7.32 29.19 31.85
C ASP A 70 -8.15 28.76 33.07
N GLU A 71 -9.42 29.17 33.18
CA GLU A 71 -10.27 28.77 34.31
C GLU A 71 -10.55 27.25 34.33
N ASP A 72 -10.63 26.62 33.16
CA ASP A 72 -11.12 25.25 32.94
C ASP A 72 -10.02 24.25 32.54
N THR A 73 -8.88 24.71 32.02
CA THR A 73 -7.79 23.86 31.51
C THR A 73 -6.49 23.97 32.28
N LEU A 74 -5.71 22.89 32.28
CA LEU A 74 -4.36 22.87 32.82
C LEU A 74 -3.40 23.66 31.93
N GLU A 75 -2.27 24.09 32.49
CA GLU A 75 -1.13 24.57 31.71
C GLU A 75 -0.50 23.39 30.95
N VAL A 76 -0.16 23.60 29.69
CA VAL A 76 0.64 22.66 28.88
C VAL A 76 1.96 23.32 28.55
N LYS A 77 3.05 22.66 28.93
CA LYS A 77 4.43 23.06 28.66
C LYS A 77 4.98 22.29 27.46
N ALA A 78 5.92 22.91 26.74
CA ALA A 78 6.69 22.23 25.72
C ALA A 78 7.50 21.09 26.36
N GLY A 79 7.47 19.91 25.75
CA GLY A 79 8.26 18.77 26.20
C GLY A 79 9.77 19.08 26.14
N PRO A 80 10.51 19.04 27.28
CA PRO A 80 11.94 19.30 27.28
C PRO A 80 12.72 18.20 26.55
N SER A 81 13.82 18.59 25.90
CA SER A 81 14.78 17.69 25.26
C SER A 81 14.15 16.56 24.41
N PRO A 82 13.27 16.87 23.45
CA PRO A 82 12.61 15.86 22.63
C PRO A 82 13.59 14.96 21.87
N GLU A 83 14.81 15.44 21.57
CA GLU A 83 15.90 14.68 20.95
C GLU A 83 16.46 13.55 21.83
N LEU A 84 16.20 13.57 23.13
CA LEU A 84 16.63 12.52 24.07
C LEU A 84 15.61 11.39 24.19
N VAL A 85 14.39 11.58 23.71
CA VAL A 85 13.34 10.55 23.67
C VAL A 85 13.71 9.51 22.62
N VAL A 86 13.63 8.24 22.95
CA VAL A 86 13.90 7.14 22.00
C VAL A 86 12.61 6.39 21.70
N VAL A 87 12.31 6.15 20.42
CA VAL A 87 11.11 5.41 19.97
C VAL A 87 11.53 4.07 19.35
N GLY A 88 11.26 2.97 20.03
CA GLY A 88 11.69 1.64 19.63
C GLY A 88 13.22 1.52 19.71
N THR A 89 13.84 1.17 18.59
CA THR A 89 15.30 1.08 18.49
C THR A 89 15.87 2.42 18.06
N LYS A 90 16.87 2.94 18.79
CA LYS A 90 17.52 4.21 18.45
C LYS A 90 18.18 4.13 17.07
N VAL A 91 18.03 5.17 16.26
CA VAL A 91 18.77 5.37 15.03
C VAL A 91 19.89 6.37 15.30
N GLU A 92 21.14 5.99 15.05
CA GLU A 92 22.28 6.88 15.23
C GLU A 92 22.53 7.71 13.98
N ASN A 93 23.02 8.93 14.17
CA ASN A 93 23.47 9.83 13.10
C ASN A 93 22.38 10.23 12.08
N GLN A 94 21.10 10.24 12.49
CA GLN A 94 20.00 10.74 11.67
C GLN A 94 19.23 11.84 12.43
N PRO A 95 19.56 13.13 12.19
CA PRO A 95 18.86 14.25 12.81
C PRO A 95 17.34 14.18 12.56
N GLY A 96 16.55 14.42 13.60
CA GLY A 96 15.08 14.38 13.52
C GLY A 96 14.46 12.97 13.58
N ILE A 97 15.28 11.91 13.59
CA ILE A 97 14.82 10.53 13.81
C ILE A 97 15.24 10.07 15.20
N ASN A 98 14.25 9.82 16.04
CA ASN A 98 14.40 9.41 17.43
C ASN A 98 14.39 7.89 17.60
N GLY A 99 13.92 7.17 16.59
CA GLY A 99 14.08 5.72 16.53
C GLY A 99 13.23 5.06 15.47
N LYS A 100 13.11 3.75 15.56
CA LYS A 100 12.50 2.90 14.55
C LYS A 100 11.91 1.61 15.10
N THR A 101 11.08 0.99 14.28
CA THR A 101 10.62 -0.40 14.41
C THR A 101 10.64 -1.07 13.04
N ALA A 102 10.83 -2.39 13.00
CA ALA A 102 10.86 -3.13 11.75
C ALA A 102 9.97 -4.37 11.83
N PHE A 103 9.26 -4.65 10.75
CA PHE A 103 8.62 -5.93 10.50
C PHE A 103 9.59 -6.85 9.77
N THR A 104 9.51 -8.14 10.04
CA THR A 104 10.34 -9.14 9.40
C THR A 104 9.52 -10.01 8.46
N LEU A 105 10.20 -10.64 7.49
CA LEU A 105 9.58 -11.68 6.67
C LEU A 105 8.93 -12.73 7.55
N GLU A 106 7.73 -13.17 7.12
CA GLU A 106 6.96 -14.24 7.78
C GLU A 106 6.63 -13.98 9.26
N GLN A 107 6.66 -12.73 9.70
CA GLN A 107 6.23 -12.37 11.05
C GLN A 107 4.79 -12.87 11.30
N ILE A 108 4.55 -13.37 12.52
CA ILE A 108 3.24 -13.89 12.92
C ILE A 108 2.18 -12.80 12.75
N THR A 109 1.06 -13.19 12.14
CA THR A 109 -0.09 -12.31 11.90
C THR A 109 -1.32 -12.74 12.69
N THR A 110 -2.19 -11.79 12.95
CA THR A 110 -3.55 -12.01 13.44
C THR A 110 -4.53 -11.71 12.31
N ASP A 111 -5.54 -12.56 12.12
CA ASP A 111 -6.63 -12.30 11.18
C ASP A 111 -7.42 -11.06 11.60
N GLY A 112 -7.69 -10.16 10.65
CA GLY A 112 -8.49 -8.97 10.90
C GLY A 112 -9.95 -9.33 11.20
N THR A 113 -10.55 -8.62 12.14
CA THR A 113 -11.94 -8.78 12.60
C THR A 113 -12.66 -7.43 12.59
N ALA A 114 -13.99 -7.44 12.57
CA ALA A 114 -14.75 -6.18 12.62
C ALA A 114 -14.57 -5.39 13.94
N THR A 115 -14.02 -6.02 14.98
CA THR A 115 -13.94 -5.47 16.35
C THR A 115 -12.58 -4.90 16.72
N ASP A 116 -11.54 -5.11 15.93
CA ASP A 116 -10.17 -4.68 16.26
C ASP A 116 -9.85 -3.24 15.83
N GLY A 117 -10.74 -2.59 15.05
CA GLY A 117 -10.55 -1.22 14.58
C GLY A 117 -9.43 -1.06 13.53
N ILE A 118 -8.87 -2.17 13.03
CA ILE A 118 -7.75 -2.20 12.09
C ILE A 118 -8.25 -2.78 10.77
N ALA A 119 -8.59 -1.89 9.83
CA ALA A 119 -9.01 -2.21 8.46
C ALA A 119 -9.99 -3.39 8.34
N ASN A 120 -11.22 -3.15 8.78
CA ASN A 120 -12.41 -4.00 8.66
C ASN A 120 -12.56 -4.75 7.32
N SER A 121 -11.97 -5.94 7.19
CA SER A 121 -12.38 -6.95 6.20
C SER A 121 -11.86 -8.33 6.60
N THR A 122 -12.68 -9.37 6.39
CA THR A 122 -12.28 -10.78 6.52
C THR A 122 -11.13 -11.19 5.59
N ASP A 123 -10.80 -10.33 4.63
CA ASP A 123 -9.78 -10.55 3.61
C ASP A 123 -8.41 -9.94 3.99
N ARG A 124 -8.29 -9.43 5.22
CA ARG A 124 -7.05 -8.83 5.73
C ARG A 124 -6.58 -9.50 7.01
N LYS A 125 -5.28 -9.34 7.28
CA LYS A 125 -4.60 -9.74 8.51
C LYS A 125 -3.57 -8.67 8.87
N TYR A 126 -3.05 -8.69 10.08
CA TYR A 126 -2.04 -7.72 10.50
C TYR A 126 -0.91 -8.35 11.32
N ALA A 127 0.30 -7.84 11.11
CA ALA A 127 1.42 -8.04 12.02
C ALA A 127 1.45 -6.90 13.05
N THR A 128 1.98 -7.16 14.25
CA THR A 128 2.06 -6.17 15.33
C THR A 128 3.43 -6.15 15.99
N ASN A 129 3.96 -4.96 16.23
CA ASN A 129 5.08 -4.72 17.13
C ASN A 129 4.62 -3.87 18.32
N SER A 130 5.02 -4.24 19.53
CA SER A 130 4.92 -3.34 20.70
C SER A 130 6.17 -2.45 20.72
N VAL A 131 5.98 -1.15 20.53
CA VAL A 131 7.06 -0.16 20.42
C VAL A 131 7.16 0.63 21.72
N THR A 132 8.33 0.55 22.37
CA THR A 132 8.63 1.32 23.58
C THR A 132 9.02 2.75 23.24
N VAL A 133 8.45 3.74 23.93
CA VAL A 133 8.93 5.12 23.95
C VAL A 133 9.62 5.36 25.29
N ASP A 134 10.89 5.73 25.24
CA ASP A 134 11.76 5.89 26.42
C ASP A 134 12.08 7.37 26.68
N PHE A 135 11.57 7.89 27.80
CA PHE A 135 11.81 9.23 28.32
C PHE A 135 12.85 9.24 29.46
N SER A 136 13.52 8.14 29.76
CA SER A 136 14.43 8.00 30.91
C SER A 136 15.63 8.95 30.91
N LYS A 137 15.93 9.56 29.76
CA LYS A 137 16.98 10.58 29.60
C LYS A 137 16.47 12.02 29.68
N VAL A 138 15.15 12.20 29.74
CA VAL A 138 14.51 13.51 29.87
C VAL A 138 14.29 13.83 31.33
N GLU A 139 14.64 15.06 31.74
CA GLU A 139 14.45 15.56 33.11
C GLU A 139 13.35 16.63 33.13
N PHE A 140 12.41 16.47 34.08
CA PHE A 140 11.34 17.42 34.34
C PHE A 140 11.60 18.14 35.66
N THR A 141 11.54 19.46 35.63
CA THR A 141 11.96 20.31 36.77
C THR A 141 10.79 20.94 37.53
N GLU A 142 9.58 20.89 36.98
CA GLU A 142 8.38 21.46 37.60
C GLU A 142 7.19 20.50 37.41
N PRO A 143 6.14 20.57 38.25
CA PRO A 143 4.89 19.88 37.96
C PRO A 143 4.18 20.50 36.74
N GLY A 144 3.37 19.71 36.06
CA GLY A 144 2.59 20.14 34.91
C GLY A 144 2.42 19.05 33.85
N VAL A 145 1.78 19.43 32.74
CA VAL A 145 1.62 18.60 31.55
C VAL A 145 2.70 18.99 30.55
N TYR A 146 3.52 18.04 30.13
CA TYR A 146 4.59 18.25 29.14
C TYR A 146 4.25 17.54 27.84
N ARG A 147 4.12 18.31 26.76
CA ARG A 147 3.63 17.80 25.48
C ARG A 147 4.76 17.52 24.49
N TYR A 148 4.70 16.34 23.88
CA TYR A 148 5.56 15.90 22.78
C TYR A 148 4.70 15.51 21.58
N ILE A 149 5.29 15.60 20.39
CA ILE A 149 4.68 15.11 19.15
C ILE A 149 5.59 14.02 18.58
N ILE A 150 5.11 12.78 18.58
CA ILE A 150 5.75 11.65 17.90
C ILE A 150 5.19 11.60 16.48
N THR A 151 6.06 11.68 15.48
CA THR A 151 5.66 11.65 14.06
C THR A 151 6.32 10.46 13.38
N GLU A 152 5.53 9.62 12.74
CA GLU A 152 6.05 8.60 11.84
C GLU A 152 6.43 9.23 10.50
N THR A 153 7.56 8.82 9.94
CA THR A 153 7.99 9.29 8.63
C THR A 153 6.97 8.90 7.55
N GLU A 154 6.56 9.90 6.77
CA GLU A 154 5.61 9.73 5.68
C GLU A 154 6.19 8.81 4.60
N GLN A 155 5.34 7.93 4.07
CA GLN A 155 5.68 7.06 2.95
C GLN A 155 5.45 7.77 1.62
N ASP A 156 6.33 7.52 0.63
CA ASP A 156 6.18 8.06 -0.72
C ASP A 156 4.83 7.65 -1.33
N ALA A 157 4.26 8.50 -2.19
CA ALA A 157 2.95 8.23 -2.83
C ALA A 157 2.92 6.92 -3.65
N ASP A 158 4.07 6.53 -4.20
CA ASP A 158 4.25 5.32 -4.99
C ASP A 158 4.64 4.10 -4.14
N SER A 159 4.90 4.30 -2.85
CA SER A 159 5.19 3.21 -1.92
C SER A 159 4.03 2.22 -1.84
N PRO A 160 4.30 0.91 -1.71
CA PRO A 160 3.26 -0.06 -1.33
C PRO A 160 2.83 0.10 0.12
N PHE A 161 3.55 0.89 0.92
CA PHE A 161 3.23 1.19 2.31
C PHE A 161 2.52 2.53 2.41
N LYS A 162 1.48 2.60 3.24
CA LYS A 162 0.78 3.85 3.54
C LYS A 162 0.58 3.98 5.04
N ASN A 163 0.92 5.15 5.59
CA ASN A 163 0.60 5.52 6.96
C ASN A 163 -0.93 5.60 7.17
N ASP A 164 -1.37 5.62 8.42
CA ASP A 164 -2.74 5.99 8.75
C ASP A 164 -3.01 7.48 8.45
N ASP A 165 -4.26 7.88 8.65
CA ASP A 165 -4.74 9.24 8.37
C ASP A 165 -4.09 10.33 9.23
N ALA A 166 -3.37 9.96 10.30
CA ALA A 166 -2.63 10.89 11.13
C ALA A 166 -1.17 10.43 11.27
N ALA A 167 -0.23 11.04 10.55
CA ALA A 167 1.19 10.70 10.72
C ALA A 167 1.76 11.04 12.11
N ALA A 168 1.07 11.86 12.90
CA ALA A 168 1.51 12.31 14.22
C ALA A 168 0.64 11.76 15.37
N ARG A 169 1.24 11.72 16.55
CA ARG A 169 0.62 11.42 17.83
C ARG A 169 1.12 12.38 18.88
N THR A 170 0.18 12.98 19.61
CA THR A 170 0.52 13.83 20.75
C THR A 170 0.70 12.97 21.98
N VAL A 171 1.76 13.19 22.75
CA VAL A 171 2.01 12.52 24.03
C VAL A 171 2.11 13.59 25.11
N ASP A 172 1.20 13.54 26.06
CA ASP A 172 1.20 14.36 27.26
C ASP A 172 1.80 13.54 28.43
N VAL A 173 2.90 14.06 28.99
CA VAL A 173 3.56 13.52 30.19
C VAL A 173 3.09 14.31 31.39
N TYR A 174 2.40 13.65 32.32
CA TYR A 174 1.90 14.26 33.54
C TYR A 174 2.96 14.13 34.63
N VAL A 175 3.43 15.28 35.11
CA VAL A 175 4.43 15.38 36.18
C VAL A 175 3.76 16.01 37.40
N GLU A 176 3.82 15.33 38.53
CA GLU A 176 3.13 15.71 39.76
C GLU A 176 4.12 15.95 40.89
N ASN A 177 3.69 16.73 41.88
CA ASN A 177 4.36 16.75 43.17
C ASN A 177 4.23 15.37 43.85
N ASP A 178 5.33 14.90 44.43
CA ASP A 178 5.36 13.73 45.28
C ASP A 178 4.93 14.14 46.70
N GLU A 179 3.61 14.17 46.94
CA GLU A 179 2.99 14.49 48.22
C GLU A 179 3.43 13.57 49.39
N THR A 180 4.15 12.48 49.09
CA THR A 180 4.73 11.60 50.12
C THR A 180 6.10 12.07 50.61
N SER A 181 6.69 13.06 49.94
CA SER A 181 8.02 13.59 50.27
C SER A 181 7.92 14.81 51.19
N GLU A 182 8.77 14.86 52.21
CA GLU A 182 8.92 16.04 53.09
C GLU A 182 9.66 17.21 52.40
N THR A 183 10.22 16.97 51.21
CA THR A 183 10.92 17.97 50.39
C THR A 183 10.24 18.09 49.03
N PRO A 184 10.29 19.27 48.36
CA PRO A 184 9.76 19.41 47.01
C PRO A 184 10.41 18.41 46.04
N LYS A 185 9.65 17.38 45.66
CA LYS A 185 10.13 16.26 44.84
C LYS A 185 9.04 15.92 43.82
N LEU A 186 9.44 15.60 42.60
CA LEU A 186 8.51 15.27 41.53
C LEU A 186 8.40 13.76 41.32
N LYS A 187 7.26 13.33 40.77
CA LYS A 187 7.01 11.98 40.27
C LYS A 187 6.31 12.05 38.91
N ILE A 188 6.46 11.00 38.10
CA ILE A 188 5.67 10.83 36.88
C ILE A 188 4.29 10.29 37.27
N GLY A 189 3.23 11.05 36.97
CA GLY A 189 1.84 10.64 37.16
C GLY A 189 1.36 9.70 36.05
N GLY A 190 1.81 9.91 34.81
CA GLY A 190 1.54 9.00 33.71
C GLY A 190 1.75 9.62 32.33
N TYR A 191 1.38 8.86 31.31
CA TYR A 191 1.43 9.26 29.90
C TYR A 191 0.04 9.11 29.30
N VAL A 192 -0.35 10.07 28.48
CA VAL A 192 -1.55 9.96 27.64
C VAL A 192 -1.18 10.28 26.21
N MET A 193 -1.64 9.44 25.28
CA MET A 193 -1.34 9.59 23.86
C MET A 193 -2.64 9.80 23.08
N TYR A 194 -2.59 10.74 22.14
CA TYR A 194 -3.71 11.15 21.31
C TYR A 194 -3.36 11.02 19.83
N LYS A 195 -4.38 10.76 19.02
CA LYS A 195 -4.29 10.76 17.58
C LYS A 195 -4.06 12.18 17.06
N GLY A 196 -3.11 12.34 16.14
CA GLY A 196 -2.79 13.63 15.52
C GLY A 196 -2.08 14.61 16.45
N VAL A 197 -2.02 15.86 15.99
CA VAL A 197 -1.47 17.00 16.75
C VAL A 197 -2.61 17.65 17.53
N VAL A 198 -2.54 17.58 18.85
CA VAL A 198 -3.50 18.21 19.77
C VAL A 198 -2.95 19.54 20.23
N THR A 199 -3.73 20.60 20.03
CA THR A 199 -3.38 21.97 20.43
C THR A 199 -4.16 22.45 21.65
N ALA A 200 -5.22 21.75 22.06
CA ALA A 200 -6.00 22.07 23.25
C ALA A 200 -5.32 21.53 24.52
N ALA A 201 -5.50 22.23 25.64
CA ALA A 201 -5.05 21.76 26.95
C ALA A 201 -6.04 20.76 27.57
N PRO A 202 -5.57 19.81 28.41
CA PRO A 202 -6.46 18.96 29.20
C PRO A 202 -7.29 19.78 30.19
N LYS A 203 -8.51 19.33 30.50
CA LYS A 203 -9.37 19.99 31.48
C LYS A 203 -8.90 19.73 32.91
N LYS A 204 -8.99 20.73 33.79
CA LYS A 204 -8.64 20.62 35.23
C LYS A 204 -9.50 19.60 35.98
N ALA A 205 -10.74 19.40 35.55
CA ALA A 205 -11.66 18.43 36.12
C ALA A 205 -12.40 17.66 35.02
N ALA A 206 -12.71 16.39 35.28
CA ALA A 206 -13.65 15.64 34.47
C ALA A 206 -15.04 16.24 34.64
N THR A 207 -15.46 17.07 33.69
CA THR A 207 -16.85 17.52 33.60
C THR A 207 -17.65 16.41 32.91
N ASP A 208 -18.10 15.41 33.66
CA ASP A 208 -19.28 14.66 33.24
C ASP A 208 -20.29 14.59 34.37
N ASP A 209 -21.49 15.08 34.07
CA ASP A 209 -22.72 15.07 34.87
C ASP A 209 -23.27 13.64 35.09
N THR A 210 -22.47 12.61 34.81
CA THR A 210 -22.82 11.21 35.07
C THR A 210 -21.62 10.44 35.60
N ALA A 211 -21.47 10.51 36.93
CA ALA A 211 -20.70 9.64 37.82
C ALA A 211 -19.98 8.43 37.18
N ALA A 212 -18.70 8.63 36.85
CA ALA A 212 -17.65 7.66 37.08
C ALA A 212 -16.50 8.39 37.78
N ALA A 213 -15.80 7.72 38.70
CA ALA A 213 -14.73 8.32 39.50
C ALA A 213 -13.76 9.16 38.63
N PRO A 214 -13.27 10.31 39.10
CA PRO A 214 -12.37 11.15 38.32
C PRO A 214 -11.18 10.31 37.88
N ALA A 215 -10.95 10.26 36.55
CA ALA A 215 -9.72 9.68 36.03
C ALA A 215 -8.56 10.42 36.69
N ALA A 216 -7.58 9.69 37.23
CA ALA A 216 -6.45 10.25 37.97
C ALA A 216 -5.60 11.26 37.15
N ASN A 217 -5.83 11.37 35.83
CA ASN A 217 -5.00 12.11 34.88
C ASN A 217 -5.72 13.31 34.20
N GLY A 218 -6.75 13.89 34.82
CA GLY A 218 -7.54 14.97 34.22
C GLY A 218 -8.48 14.50 33.10
N ALA A 219 -9.32 15.39 32.59
CA ALA A 219 -10.20 15.10 31.45
C ALA A 219 -9.48 15.35 30.12
N GLU A 220 -9.87 14.60 29.08
CA GLU A 220 -9.28 14.69 27.75
C GLU A 220 -9.39 16.13 27.18
N PRO A 221 -8.36 16.61 26.43
CA PRO A 221 -8.48 17.86 25.68
C PRO A 221 -9.68 17.80 24.73
N ASP A 222 -10.31 18.96 24.49
CA ASP A 222 -11.49 19.01 23.63
C ASP A 222 -11.19 18.43 22.24
N ARG A 223 -12.01 17.46 21.82
CA ARG A 223 -11.92 16.74 20.53
C ARG A 223 -10.62 15.95 20.32
N ALA A 224 -9.86 15.67 21.36
CA ALA A 224 -8.72 14.77 21.27
C ALA A 224 -9.17 13.31 21.33
N GLU A 225 -8.80 12.51 20.34
CA GLU A 225 -9.06 11.08 20.33
C GLU A 225 -7.87 10.34 20.93
N LYS A 226 -8.07 9.56 22.00
CA LYS A 226 -7.00 8.70 22.53
C LYS A 226 -6.51 7.73 21.48
N SER A 227 -5.20 7.52 21.45
CA SER A 227 -4.55 6.57 20.56
C SER A 227 -3.53 5.76 21.33
N SER A 228 -3.42 4.48 20.97
CA SER A 228 -2.39 3.57 21.46
C SER A 228 -1.62 2.93 20.31
N SER A 229 -1.73 3.46 19.08
CA SER A 229 -1.15 2.83 17.91
C SER A 229 -0.78 3.77 16.76
N PHE A 230 0.09 3.25 15.89
CA PHE A 230 0.28 3.68 14.51
C PHE A 230 -0.07 2.51 13.59
N ILE A 231 -0.81 2.77 12.52
CA ILE A 231 -1.27 1.73 11.59
C ILE A 231 -0.74 2.03 10.20
N ASN A 232 -0.07 1.06 9.58
CA ASN A 232 0.27 1.15 8.16
C ASN A 232 -0.40 0.02 7.39
N THR A 233 -0.69 0.30 6.13
CA THR A 233 -1.22 -0.70 5.19
C THR A 233 -0.17 -1.05 4.15
N PHE A 234 -0.10 -2.33 3.79
CA PHE A 234 0.67 -2.83 2.66
C PHE A 234 -0.30 -3.17 1.52
N THR A 235 -0.14 -2.50 0.38
CA THR A 235 -1.00 -2.64 -0.79
C THR A 235 -0.38 -3.60 -1.79
N THR A 236 -1.18 -4.56 -2.23
CA THR A 236 -0.75 -5.59 -3.18
C THR A 236 -1.80 -5.85 -4.25
N TYR A 237 -1.36 -6.42 -5.38
CA TYR A 237 -2.18 -6.71 -6.56
C TYR A 237 -1.85 -8.06 -7.17
N ASN A 238 -2.80 -8.63 -7.90
CA ASN A 238 -2.63 -9.89 -8.62
C ASN A 238 -2.24 -9.65 -10.08
N LEU A 239 -1.29 -10.44 -10.60
CA LEU A 239 -0.94 -10.48 -12.02
C LEU A 239 -1.42 -11.81 -12.64
N THR A 240 -2.40 -11.73 -13.52
CA THR A 240 -2.90 -12.87 -14.29
C THR A 240 -2.36 -12.82 -15.72
N PHE A 241 -1.89 -13.94 -16.26
CA PHE A 241 -1.60 -14.04 -17.68
C PHE A 241 -2.07 -15.37 -18.27
N GLY A 242 -2.55 -15.33 -19.51
CA GLY A 242 -3.20 -16.46 -20.15
C GLY A 242 -2.94 -16.58 -21.64
N LYS A 243 -3.26 -17.76 -22.18
CA LYS A 243 -3.00 -18.12 -23.58
C LYS A 243 -4.28 -18.32 -24.37
N LYS A 244 -4.36 -17.70 -25.55
CA LYS A 244 -5.40 -17.93 -26.55
C LYS A 244 -4.80 -18.38 -27.87
N VAL A 245 -5.39 -19.40 -28.49
CA VAL A 245 -4.98 -19.88 -29.81
C VAL A 245 -6.18 -19.78 -30.76
N THR A 246 -5.94 -19.23 -31.94
CA THR A 246 -6.94 -18.96 -32.97
C THR A 246 -6.42 -19.35 -34.37
N GLY A 247 -7.32 -19.32 -35.36
CA GLY A 247 -7.01 -19.71 -36.73
C GLY A 247 -7.23 -21.20 -36.99
N ASN A 248 -7.53 -21.55 -38.24
CA ASN A 248 -7.90 -22.90 -38.65
C ASN A 248 -6.73 -23.91 -38.65
N GLN A 249 -5.50 -23.45 -38.41
CA GLN A 249 -4.31 -24.27 -38.26
C GLN A 249 -3.67 -24.10 -36.87
N GLY A 250 -4.37 -23.44 -35.94
CA GLY A 250 -3.90 -23.26 -34.58
C GLY A 250 -4.11 -24.52 -33.73
N SER A 251 -3.02 -25.08 -33.22
CA SER A 251 -3.03 -26.20 -32.28
C SER A 251 -3.37 -25.69 -30.88
N LYS A 252 -4.49 -26.18 -30.35
CA LYS A 252 -5.00 -25.83 -29.02
C LYS A 252 -4.39 -26.67 -27.90
N ASP A 253 -3.81 -27.80 -28.24
CA ASP A 253 -3.10 -28.74 -27.37
C ASP A 253 -1.58 -28.48 -27.31
N LYS A 254 -1.08 -27.46 -28.00
CA LYS A 254 0.32 -27.04 -27.93
C LYS A 254 0.58 -26.24 -26.67
N TYR A 255 1.67 -26.57 -25.96
CA TYR A 255 2.20 -25.73 -24.89
C TYR A 255 3.10 -24.62 -25.46
N PHE A 256 2.87 -23.40 -25.00
CA PHE A 256 3.70 -22.22 -25.26
C PHE A 256 4.50 -21.87 -24.00
N GLU A 257 5.80 -21.59 -24.16
CA GLU A 257 6.68 -21.17 -23.06
C GLU A 257 6.51 -19.67 -22.79
N PHE A 258 6.20 -19.35 -21.54
CA PHE A 258 6.16 -18.01 -20.98
C PHE A 258 7.30 -17.85 -19.98
N THR A 259 7.98 -16.71 -20.01
CA THR A 259 8.94 -16.30 -18.99
C THR A 259 8.43 -15.03 -18.33
N LEU A 260 8.17 -15.10 -17.02
CA LEU A 260 7.86 -13.96 -16.18
C LEU A 260 9.15 -13.51 -15.48
N SER A 261 9.49 -12.24 -15.61
CA SER A 261 10.55 -11.58 -14.84
C SER A 261 9.96 -10.48 -13.97
N LEU A 262 10.28 -10.49 -12.68
CA LEU A 262 9.89 -9.48 -11.70
C LEU A 262 11.11 -8.65 -11.30
N THR A 263 10.91 -7.35 -11.09
CA THR A 263 11.92 -6.43 -10.55
C THR A 263 11.27 -5.42 -9.62
N GLY A 264 11.97 -5.04 -8.54
CA GLY A 264 11.41 -4.16 -7.51
C GLY A 264 10.27 -4.81 -6.72
N ALA A 265 10.23 -6.15 -6.68
CA ALA A 265 9.33 -6.90 -5.82
C ALA A 265 9.89 -6.96 -4.39
N GLU A 266 9.03 -7.02 -3.38
CA GLU A 266 9.46 -7.30 -2.01
C GLU A 266 10.04 -8.72 -1.93
N PRO A 267 11.19 -8.94 -1.26
CA PRO A 267 11.74 -10.28 -1.09
C PRO A 267 10.76 -11.23 -0.39
N GLY A 268 10.77 -12.50 -0.78
CA GLY A 268 9.90 -13.51 -0.18
C GLY A 268 9.30 -14.48 -1.19
N VAL A 269 8.34 -15.27 -0.73
CA VAL A 269 7.63 -16.28 -1.53
C VAL A 269 6.24 -15.77 -1.88
N TYR A 270 5.93 -15.80 -3.17
CA TYR A 270 4.64 -15.42 -3.73
C TYR A 270 3.90 -16.65 -4.21
N ALA A 271 2.67 -16.85 -3.72
CA ALA A 271 1.81 -17.92 -4.21
C ALA A 271 1.41 -17.70 -5.67
N VAL A 272 1.38 -18.78 -6.43
CA VAL A 272 0.94 -18.82 -7.82
C VAL A 272 -0.28 -19.73 -7.92
N ASP A 273 -1.40 -19.16 -8.33
CA ASP A 273 -2.60 -19.93 -8.66
C ASP A 273 -2.45 -20.56 -10.05
N ILE A 274 -2.30 -21.88 -10.04
CA ILE A 274 -2.22 -22.73 -11.24
C ILE A 274 -3.51 -23.52 -11.49
N THR A 275 -4.62 -23.23 -10.79
CA THR A 275 -5.88 -24.00 -10.89
C THR A 275 -6.50 -23.98 -12.29
N LYS A 276 -6.15 -22.98 -13.11
CA LYS A 276 -6.55 -22.83 -14.52
C LYS A 276 -5.44 -23.20 -15.51
N ALA A 277 -4.41 -23.90 -15.06
CA ALA A 277 -3.33 -24.41 -15.87
C ALA A 277 -3.10 -25.91 -15.57
N THR A 278 -2.31 -26.57 -16.41
CA THR A 278 -1.85 -27.93 -16.11
C THR A 278 -0.63 -27.85 -15.20
N ASP A 279 -0.69 -28.48 -14.02
CA ASP A 279 0.41 -28.56 -13.05
C ASP A 279 1.66 -29.24 -13.65
N LYS A 280 1.47 -30.37 -14.34
CA LYS A 280 2.56 -31.16 -14.96
C LYS A 280 2.40 -31.25 -16.48
N PRO A 281 2.66 -30.17 -17.23
CA PRO A 281 2.62 -30.16 -18.68
C PRO A 281 3.36 -31.35 -19.29
N GLN A 282 2.74 -32.00 -20.27
CA GLN A 282 3.36 -33.06 -21.07
C GLN A 282 3.39 -32.61 -22.53
N ALA A 283 4.56 -32.72 -23.16
CA ALA A 283 4.72 -32.31 -24.55
C ALA A 283 3.76 -33.10 -25.46
N THR A 284 3.07 -32.40 -26.35
CA THR A 284 2.26 -33.00 -27.40
C THR A 284 3.04 -33.05 -28.71
N ALA A 285 2.50 -33.68 -29.75
CA ALA A 285 3.11 -33.69 -31.08
C ALA A 285 3.34 -32.28 -31.65
N ALA A 286 2.56 -31.28 -31.19
CA ALA A 286 2.70 -29.89 -31.60
C ALA A 286 3.67 -29.09 -30.71
N THR A 287 4.04 -29.59 -29.52
CA THR A 287 4.93 -28.89 -28.59
C THR A 287 6.39 -29.02 -29.02
N THR A 288 7.06 -27.88 -29.18
CA THR A 288 8.45 -27.74 -29.68
C THR A 288 9.44 -27.30 -28.62
N VAL A 289 8.95 -27.01 -27.41
CA VAL A 289 9.75 -26.65 -26.25
C VAL A 289 9.83 -27.83 -25.28
N THR A 290 10.92 -27.91 -24.52
CA THR A 290 10.96 -28.76 -23.33
C THR A 290 10.02 -28.15 -22.29
N VAL A 291 9.02 -28.89 -21.85
CA VAL A 291 8.11 -28.48 -20.79
C VAL A 291 8.61 -28.94 -19.44
N ALA A 292 8.21 -28.22 -18.40
CA ALA A 292 8.41 -28.60 -17.00
C ALA A 292 7.12 -28.29 -16.22
N ASP A 293 7.09 -28.74 -14.97
CA ASP A 293 6.00 -28.45 -14.05
C ASP A 293 5.82 -26.92 -13.91
N ASN A 294 4.57 -26.47 -13.87
CA ASN A 294 4.24 -25.08 -13.57
C ASN A 294 4.32 -24.92 -12.04
N PRO A 295 5.21 -24.08 -11.50
CA PRO A 295 5.32 -23.94 -10.05
C PRO A 295 4.09 -23.22 -9.47
N ASP A 296 3.75 -23.60 -8.25
CA ASP A 296 2.71 -22.98 -7.42
C ASP A 296 3.27 -21.84 -6.54
N GLU A 297 4.54 -21.49 -6.69
CA GLU A 297 5.19 -20.37 -6.01
C GLU A 297 6.31 -19.72 -6.84
N ILE A 298 6.62 -18.46 -6.51
CA ILE A 298 7.80 -17.73 -7.01
C ILE A 298 8.57 -17.19 -5.81
N THR A 299 9.86 -17.51 -5.73
CA THR A 299 10.77 -16.94 -4.74
C THR A 299 11.49 -15.73 -5.33
N VAL A 300 11.29 -14.56 -4.70
CA VAL A 300 11.99 -13.32 -5.01
C VAL A 300 13.19 -13.17 -4.09
N GLY A 301 14.36 -12.93 -4.68
CA GLY A 301 15.61 -12.74 -3.93
C GLY A 301 15.67 -11.39 -3.20
N ASN A 302 16.71 -11.22 -2.38
CA ASN A 302 16.95 -9.95 -1.66
C ASN A 302 17.24 -8.76 -2.58
N ASP A 303 17.54 -9.00 -3.87
CA ASP A 303 17.70 -7.96 -4.89
C ASP A 303 16.36 -7.50 -5.49
N GLY A 304 15.24 -8.06 -5.02
CA GLY A 304 13.90 -7.76 -5.49
C GLY A 304 13.61 -8.28 -6.90
N THR A 305 14.38 -9.28 -7.36
CA THR A 305 14.20 -9.88 -8.69
C THR A 305 13.82 -11.36 -8.63
N ALA A 306 13.08 -11.80 -9.64
CA ALA A 306 12.80 -13.21 -9.90
C ALA A 306 12.61 -13.44 -11.39
N THR A 307 12.89 -14.65 -11.86
CA THR A 307 12.52 -15.09 -13.21
C THR A 307 12.00 -16.52 -13.16
N GLN A 308 10.80 -16.72 -13.69
CA GLN A 308 10.11 -18.01 -13.65
C GLN A 308 9.48 -18.34 -15.01
N LYS A 309 9.60 -19.61 -15.41
CA LYS A 309 8.96 -20.13 -16.61
C LYS A 309 7.63 -20.79 -16.30
N PHE A 310 6.70 -20.66 -17.24
CA PHE A 310 5.39 -21.30 -17.26
C PHE A 310 5.06 -21.83 -18.65
N TYR A 311 4.20 -22.84 -18.71
CA TYR A 311 3.80 -23.49 -19.97
C TYR A 311 2.28 -23.56 -20.04
N LEU A 312 1.69 -22.90 -21.05
CA LEU A 312 0.23 -22.79 -21.18
C LEU A 312 -0.26 -23.26 -22.55
N GLN A 313 -1.34 -24.02 -22.54
CA GLN A 313 -2.17 -24.33 -23.70
C GLN A 313 -3.26 -23.28 -23.91
N HIS A 314 -3.99 -23.40 -25.02
CA HIS A 314 -5.16 -22.57 -25.25
C HIS A 314 -6.17 -22.63 -24.09
N GLY A 315 -6.60 -21.46 -23.62
CA GLY A 315 -7.60 -21.32 -22.57
C GLY A 315 -7.04 -21.42 -21.15
N GLN A 316 -5.73 -21.68 -21.00
CA GLN A 316 -5.09 -21.76 -19.69
C GLN A 316 -4.57 -20.40 -19.23
N SER A 317 -4.48 -20.22 -17.91
CA SER A 317 -3.98 -19.00 -17.25
C SER A 317 -3.29 -19.28 -15.93
N ILE A 318 -2.36 -18.40 -15.55
CA ILE A 318 -1.63 -18.38 -14.28
C ILE A 318 -1.94 -17.07 -13.57
N THR A 319 -2.06 -17.08 -12.24
CA THR A 319 -2.16 -15.85 -11.43
C THR A 319 -1.06 -15.82 -10.38
N VAL A 320 -0.17 -14.83 -10.45
CA VAL A 320 0.76 -14.52 -9.35
C VAL A 320 0.05 -13.61 -8.36
N LYS A 321 -0.05 -14.06 -7.12
CA LYS A 321 -0.86 -13.39 -6.11
C LYS A 321 -0.05 -12.34 -5.35
N LYS A 322 -0.72 -11.24 -4.99
CA LYS A 322 -0.27 -10.29 -3.96
C LYS A 322 1.14 -9.69 -4.17
N LEU A 323 1.46 -9.33 -5.40
CA LEU A 323 2.63 -8.51 -5.72
C LEU A 323 2.48 -7.12 -5.10
N ALA A 324 3.52 -6.60 -4.45
CA ALA A 324 3.51 -5.25 -3.91
C ALA A 324 3.21 -4.21 -5.01
N LYS A 325 2.41 -3.19 -4.68
CA LYS A 325 2.28 -1.99 -5.54
C LYS A 325 3.67 -1.52 -5.95
N GLY A 326 3.86 -1.17 -7.23
CA GLY A 326 5.18 -0.76 -7.72
C GLY A 326 5.99 -1.87 -8.38
N THR A 327 5.64 -3.15 -8.14
CA THR A 327 6.40 -4.28 -8.70
C THR A 327 6.34 -4.24 -10.22
N LYS A 328 7.51 -4.17 -10.86
CA LYS A 328 7.61 -4.20 -12.32
C LYS A 328 7.63 -5.64 -12.80
N TYR A 329 6.97 -5.91 -13.92
CA TYR A 329 6.96 -7.22 -14.55
C TYR A 329 7.27 -7.14 -16.04
N THR A 330 7.91 -8.20 -16.55
CA THR A 330 8.05 -8.49 -17.97
C THR A 330 7.59 -9.91 -18.24
N LEU A 331 6.61 -10.06 -19.13
CA LEU A 331 6.09 -11.33 -19.60
C LEU A 331 6.54 -11.54 -21.04
N GLN A 332 7.29 -12.60 -21.28
CA GLN A 332 7.79 -12.96 -22.59
C GLN A 332 7.20 -14.30 -23.04
N GLU A 333 6.56 -14.33 -24.20
CA GLU A 333 6.23 -15.56 -24.91
C GLU A 333 7.29 -15.81 -25.99
N LYS A 334 7.83 -17.04 -26.05
CA LYS A 334 8.67 -17.46 -27.16
C LYS A 334 7.82 -17.62 -28.42
N LYS A 335 8.08 -16.80 -29.44
CA LYS A 335 7.39 -16.81 -30.73
C LYS A 335 7.83 -18.00 -31.56
N GLU A 336 6.85 -18.61 -32.21
CA GLU A 336 7.06 -19.75 -33.11
C GLU A 336 6.36 -19.51 -34.46
N GLU A 337 5.94 -20.55 -35.19
CA GLU A 337 5.27 -20.42 -36.51
C GLU A 337 3.84 -19.82 -36.45
N TYR A 338 3.56 -19.02 -35.42
CA TYR A 338 2.31 -18.31 -35.20
C TYR A 338 2.55 -16.80 -35.34
N THR A 339 1.55 -16.07 -35.83
CA THR A 339 1.50 -14.62 -35.61
C THR A 339 1.00 -14.39 -34.18
N ALA A 340 1.88 -13.89 -33.31
CA ALA A 340 1.54 -13.55 -31.93
C ALA A 340 0.96 -12.13 -31.85
N ALA A 341 0.02 -11.94 -30.93
CA ALA A 341 -0.50 -10.63 -30.55
C ALA A 341 -0.87 -10.72 -29.07
N ALA A 342 -0.37 -9.83 -28.21
CA ALA A 342 -0.87 -9.72 -26.85
C ALA A 342 -1.91 -8.59 -26.77
N LYS A 343 -2.96 -8.83 -26.00
CA LYS A 343 -3.85 -7.78 -25.52
C LYS A 343 -3.60 -7.62 -24.03
N VAL A 344 -3.20 -6.42 -23.62
CA VAL A 344 -3.28 -6.00 -22.23
C VAL A 344 -4.74 -5.59 -22.02
N ASN A 345 -5.42 -6.32 -21.12
CA ASN A 345 -6.85 -6.27 -20.80
C ASN A 345 -7.84 -6.96 -21.78
N ASP A 346 -8.19 -8.21 -21.46
CA ASP A 346 -9.61 -8.61 -21.33
C ASP A 346 -10.08 -8.24 -19.90
N VAL A 347 -9.94 -6.96 -19.56
CA VAL A 347 -10.88 -6.35 -18.63
C VAL A 347 -12.20 -6.44 -19.38
N VAL A 348 -13.21 -7.02 -18.73
CA VAL A 348 -14.63 -6.81 -19.06
C VAL A 348 -14.73 -5.47 -19.78
N SER A 349 -15.18 -5.46 -21.03
CA SER A 349 -15.47 -4.20 -21.70
C SER A 349 -16.22 -3.30 -20.71
N LYS A 350 -15.52 -2.25 -20.23
CA LYS A 350 -15.80 -1.39 -19.05
C LYS A 350 -15.24 -1.85 -17.69
N ALA A 351 -13.97 -1.53 -17.40
CA ALA A 351 -13.65 -0.92 -16.11
C ALA A 351 -13.11 0.48 -16.39
N THR A 352 -13.94 1.48 -16.12
CA THR A 352 -13.51 2.86 -15.99
C THR A 352 -12.70 2.92 -14.70
N LEU A 353 -11.43 3.29 -14.78
CA LEU A 353 -10.70 3.79 -13.62
C LEU A 353 -11.44 5.05 -13.12
N GLY A 354 -11.41 5.34 -11.82
CA GLY A 354 -12.09 6.50 -11.23
C GLY A 354 -11.71 7.86 -11.84
N ASP A 355 -10.67 7.90 -12.69
CA ASP A 355 -10.16 9.07 -13.41
C ASP A 355 -10.35 9.04 -14.95
N GLY A 356 -10.82 7.92 -15.53
CA GLY A 356 -11.10 7.80 -16.96
C GLY A 356 -9.94 7.42 -17.91
N THR A 357 -8.80 6.89 -17.43
CA THR A 357 -7.69 6.42 -18.30
C THR A 357 -7.95 5.07 -19.02
N THR A 358 -7.27 4.83 -20.16
CA THR A 358 -7.54 3.71 -21.10
C THR A 358 -6.49 2.60 -20.98
N ALA A 359 -6.86 1.33 -21.20
CA ALA A 359 -6.03 0.14 -20.99
C ALA A 359 -4.65 0.07 -21.70
N SER A 360 -4.38 0.90 -22.71
CA SER A 360 -3.03 1.08 -23.29
C SER A 360 -2.03 1.73 -22.32
N ASP A 361 -2.51 2.16 -21.15
CA ASP A 361 -1.73 2.96 -20.21
C ASP A 361 -0.97 2.14 -19.15
N LEU A 362 -1.30 0.86 -18.95
CA LEU A 362 -0.70 0.03 -17.88
C LEU A 362 0.55 -0.75 -18.29
N ALA A 363 0.68 -1.13 -19.56
CA ALA A 363 1.82 -1.91 -20.06
C ALA A 363 2.10 -1.66 -21.54
N THR A 364 3.32 -1.93 -21.97
CA THR A 364 3.76 -1.86 -23.38
C THR A 364 3.91 -3.25 -23.96
N PHE A 365 3.47 -3.43 -25.21
CA PHE A 365 3.68 -4.67 -25.97
C PHE A 365 4.68 -4.44 -27.11
N THR A 366 5.65 -5.35 -27.24
CA THR A 366 6.66 -5.31 -28.30
C THR A 366 6.87 -6.71 -28.87
N GLU A 367 7.11 -6.79 -30.18
CA GLU A 367 7.63 -8.00 -30.82
C GLU A 367 9.07 -7.80 -31.27
N ASP A 368 9.91 -8.81 -31.07
CA ASP A 368 11.26 -8.87 -31.62
C ASP A 368 11.38 -10.07 -32.56
N ALA A 369 11.59 -9.78 -33.84
CA ALA A 369 11.74 -10.77 -34.89
C ALA A 369 13.09 -11.51 -34.83
N ALA A 370 14.14 -10.89 -34.28
CA ALA A 370 15.48 -11.48 -34.20
C ALA A 370 15.55 -12.54 -33.10
N THR A 371 15.01 -12.23 -31.92
CA THR A 371 14.93 -13.17 -30.79
C THR A 371 13.71 -14.08 -30.86
N LYS A 372 12.77 -13.80 -31.77
CA LYS A 372 11.47 -14.47 -31.89
C LYS A 372 10.74 -14.44 -30.55
N THR A 373 10.46 -13.26 -30.04
CA THR A 373 9.74 -13.11 -28.77
C THR A 373 8.67 -12.04 -28.84
N ALA A 374 7.57 -12.29 -28.14
CA ALA A 374 6.50 -11.33 -27.90
C ALA A 374 6.53 -10.95 -26.41
N THR A 375 6.66 -9.67 -26.10
CA THR A 375 6.94 -9.19 -24.75
C THR A 375 5.89 -8.17 -24.31
N VAL A 376 5.38 -8.33 -23.09
CA VAL A 376 4.58 -7.33 -22.37
C VAL A 376 5.37 -6.87 -21.15
N THR A 377 5.57 -5.57 -21.00
CA THR A 377 6.28 -4.97 -19.87
C THR A 377 5.39 -3.95 -19.19
N SER A 378 5.30 -3.99 -17.85
CA SER A 378 4.61 -2.95 -17.07
C SER A 378 5.20 -1.57 -17.37
N LYS A 379 4.37 -0.52 -17.42
CA LYS A 379 4.90 0.86 -17.53
C LYS A 379 5.66 1.28 -16.26
N ASP A 380 6.24 2.47 -16.32
CA ASP A 380 6.85 3.12 -15.16
C ASP A 380 5.83 3.21 -14.01
N GLY A 381 6.27 2.85 -12.81
CA GLY A 381 5.39 2.67 -11.65
C GLY A 381 4.94 1.23 -11.39
N GLY A 382 5.19 0.29 -12.31
CA GLY A 382 4.91 -1.14 -12.07
C GLY A 382 3.40 -1.47 -11.96
N ILE A 383 3.06 -2.52 -11.21
CA ILE A 383 1.67 -2.92 -10.98
C ILE A 383 1.01 -2.05 -9.89
N ASP A 384 -0.17 -1.51 -10.17
CA ASP A 384 -0.95 -0.63 -9.29
C ASP A 384 -2.44 -0.99 -9.24
N VAL A 385 -2.83 -2.07 -9.92
CA VAL A 385 -4.16 -2.66 -9.95
C VAL A 385 -4.05 -4.14 -10.32
N ASP A 386 -5.04 -4.95 -9.93
CA ASP A 386 -5.16 -6.31 -10.44
C ASP A 386 -5.14 -6.30 -11.98
N THR A 387 -4.16 -7.00 -12.56
CA THR A 387 -3.83 -6.89 -13.99
C THR A 387 -3.98 -8.24 -14.67
N THR A 388 -4.57 -8.25 -15.88
CA THR A 388 -4.72 -9.46 -16.71
C THR A 388 -4.13 -9.26 -18.12
N VAL A 389 -3.26 -10.17 -18.54
CA VAL A 389 -2.59 -10.18 -19.85
C VAL A 389 -2.98 -11.42 -20.65
N GLU A 390 -3.58 -11.26 -21.84
CA GLU A 390 -3.91 -12.38 -22.73
C GLU A 390 -3.00 -12.39 -23.97
N PHE A 391 -2.22 -13.45 -24.15
CA PHE A 391 -1.42 -13.68 -25.35
C PHE A 391 -2.20 -14.50 -26.38
N THR A 392 -2.55 -13.90 -27.52
CA THR A 392 -3.24 -14.55 -28.64
C THR A 392 -2.26 -14.99 -29.73
N ASN A 393 -2.17 -16.29 -30.00
CA ASN A 393 -1.46 -16.84 -31.17
C ASN A 393 -2.46 -17.23 -32.25
N ASN A 394 -2.25 -16.75 -33.47
CA ASN A 394 -3.06 -17.08 -34.63
C ASN A 394 -2.23 -17.84 -35.67
N LYS A 395 -2.77 -18.96 -36.18
CA LYS A 395 -2.18 -19.67 -37.33
C LYS A 395 -3.29 -20.03 -38.32
N VAL A 396 -3.20 -19.44 -39.49
CA VAL A 396 -4.12 -19.67 -40.62
C VAL A 396 -3.37 -20.34 -41.75
N GLY A 397 -4.05 -21.24 -42.46
CA GLY A 397 -3.50 -21.89 -43.64
C GLY A 397 -4.60 -22.23 -44.63
N VAL A 398 -4.23 -22.23 -45.92
CA VAL A 398 -5.08 -22.77 -46.97
C VAL A 398 -4.93 -24.29 -46.96
N ILE A 399 -6.04 -25.01 -46.79
CA ILE A 399 -6.04 -26.46 -46.97
C ILE A 399 -6.23 -26.68 -48.47
N PRO A 400 -5.22 -27.17 -49.22
CA PRO A 400 -5.39 -27.41 -50.64
C PRO A 400 -6.39 -28.57 -50.80
N THR A 401 -7.61 -28.25 -51.18
CA THR A 401 -8.60 -29.25 -51.60
C THR A 401 -8.08 -29.85 -52.91
N GLY A 402 -7.45 -31.01 -52.84
CA GLY A 402 -6.81 -31.66 -53.96
C GLY A 402 -7.76 -31.84 -55.16
N ILE A 403 -7.30 -31.39 -56.32
CA ILE A 403 -7.76 -31.73 -57.69
C ILE A 403 -9.24 -31.40 -57.97
N LEU A 404 -9.49 -30.23 -58.60
CA LEU A 404 -10.62 -30.09 -59.50
C LEU A 404 -10.41 -31.10 -60.64
N LEU A 405 -11.05 -32.27 -60.55
CA LEU A 405 -11.33 -33.07 -61.72
C LEU A 405 -12.19 -32.17 -62.62
N SER A 406 -11.57 -31.54 -63.61
CA SER A 406 -12.28 -31.07 -64.79
C SER A 406 -12.83 -32.33 -65.46
N ALA A 407 -13.94 -32.84 -64.95
CA ALA A 407 -14.81 -33.69 -65.71
C ALA A 407 -15.14 -32.87 -66.95
N THR A 408 -14.55 -33.23 -68.09
CA THR A 408 -15.08 -32.87 -69.40
C THR A 408 -16.09 -33.95 -69.76
N PRO A 409 -17.40 -33.70 -69.66
CA PRO A 409 -18.37 -34.46 -70.42
C PRO A 409 -18.58 -33.72 -71.75
N TRP A 410 -17.99 -34.26 -72.82
CA TRP A 410 -18.54 -34.30 -74.17
C TRP A 410 -19.39 -33.08 -74.59
N ILE A 411 -18.76 -32.15 -75.31
CA ILE A 411 -19.47 -31.17 -76.14
C ILE A 411 -20.20 -31.95 -77.25
N ILE A 412 -21.48 -32.28 -77.02
CA ILE A 412 -22.43 -32.60 -78.08
C ILE A 412 -23.04 -31.28 -78.56
N ALA A 413 -23.05 -31.14 -79.88
CA ALA A 413 -23.52 -30.02 -80.65
C ALA A 413 -24.96 -29.56 -80.30
N GLY A 414 -25.14 -28.24 -80.31
CA GLY A 414 -26.44 -27.58 -80.18
C GLY A 414 -26.37 -26.18 -80.77
N VAL A 415 -26.14 -26.10 -82.08
CA VAL A 415 -26.24 -24.88 -82.89
C VAL A 415 -27.73 -24.53 -83.07
N ILE A 416 -28.15 -23.38 -82.53
CA ILE A 416 -29.29 -22.57 -83.00
C ILE A 416 -28.75 -21.13 -83.04
N VAL A 417 -28.24 -20.64 -84.18
CA VAL A 417 -28.97 -19.97 -85.29
C VAL A 417 -29.86 -18.82 -84.80
N ILE A 418 -29.27 -17.61 -84.91
CA ILE A 418 -29.86 -16.32 -85.32
C ILE A 418 -30.78 -15.59 -84.31
N ALA A 419 -30.22 -14.51 -83.72
CA ALA A 419 -30.87 -13.19 -83.67
C ALA A 419 -29.86 -12.09 -83.24
N GLY A 420 -29.43 -11.25 -84.19
CA GLY A 420 -28.84 -9.92 -83.93
C GLY A 420 -27.31 -9.87 -83.81
N ILE A 421 -26.57 -10.03 -84.92
CA ILE A 421 -26.05 -8.90 -85.74
C ILE A 421 -25.07 -8.06 -84.90
N ILE A 422 -23.77 -8.39 -84.94
CA ILE A 422 -22.80 -7.67 -85.79
C ILE A 422 -23.08 -6.17 -85.63
N PHE A 423 -22.31 -5.43 -84.85
CA PHE A 423 -20.99 -4.99 -85.29
C PHE A 423 -20.95 -4.54 -86.77
N PHE A 424 -22.10 -4.09 -87.30
CA PHE A 424 -22.27 -3.18 -88.40
C PHE A 424 -22.28 -1.83 -87.69
N ALA A 425 -21.16 -1.11 -87.69
CA ALA A 425 -20.87 -0.23 -88.81
C ALA A 425 -22.15 0.52 -89.21
N VAL A 426 -22.36 1.66 -88.54
CA VAL A 426 -22.97 2.92 -89.00
C VAL A 426 -23.57 3.61 -87.77
N ARG A 427 -22.66 4.17 -86.96
CA ARG A 427 -22.98 5.37 -86.19
C ARG A 427 -22.94 6.53 -87.17
N SER A 428 -24.05 6.72 -87.89
CA SER A 428 -24.30 7.91 -88.68
C SER A 428 -24.44 9.12 -87.74
N ARG A 429 -23.43 9.99 -87.73
CA ARG A 429 -23.63 11.42 -87.42
C ARG A 429 -23.42 12.19 -88.71
N LYS A 430 -24.56 12.71 -89.22
CA LYS A 430 -24.79 14.01 -89.88
C LYS A 430 -23.60 14.62 -90.65
N LYS A 431 -23.61 14.73 -91.98
CA LYS A 431 -24.42 15.58 -92.91
C LYS A 431 -23.63 16.82 -93.37
N TYR A 432 -23.49 16.89 -94.70
CA TYR A 432 -23.24 18.02 -95.63
C TYR A 432 -21.87 18.70 -95.67
N ASP A 433 -21.30 18.73 -96.88
CA ASP A 433 -21.05 19.95 -97.68
C ASP A 433 -21.13 19.61 -99.20
N GLU A 434 -21.81 20.50 -99.95
CA GLU A 434 -21.60 21.02 -101.34
C GLU A 434 -21.20 20.01 -102.46
N GLU A 435 -21.83 19.90 -103.64
CA GLU A 435 -22.60 20.77 -104.55
C GLU A 435 -23.67 19.94 -105.31
#